data_AF-A0A3M1N830-F1
#
_entry.id   AF-A0A3M1N830-F1
#
_cell.length_a   1.000
_cell.length_b   1.000
_cell.length_c   1.000
_cell.angle_alpha   90.00
_cell.angle_beta   90.00
_cell.angle_gamma   90.00
#
_symmetry.space_group_name_H-M   'P 1'
#
loop_
_entity.id
_entity.type
_entity.pdbx_description
1 polymer ?
#
loop_
_entity_poly.entity_id
_entity_poly.type
_entity_poly.pdbx_seq_one_letter_code
_entity_poly.pdbx_strand_id
1 'polypeptide(L)'
;MPEHQKNPYDMLHGNREQRRRQMWGVALGLVIAWIAGAALPALPERISWPTLLLWGAAIGGSALAWQSFEQAGHALTRSDNRRLNFALGFGIPFALLALITFLF
;
A
#
# COMPACT_ATOMS: atom_id res chain seq x y z
N MET A 1 -18.92 -29.50 -18.83
CA MET A 1 -18.22 -28.97 -17.64
C MET A 1 -19.09 -27.84 -17.09
N PRO A 2 -19.71 -27.98 -15.92
CA PRO A 2 -20.58 -26.93 -15.39
C PRO A 2 -19.71 -25.76 -14.91
N GLU A 3 -19.97 -24.56 -15.44
CA GLU A 3 -19.40 -23.33 -14.92
C GLU A 3 -19.83 -23.17 -13.47
N HIS A 4 -18.86 -23.16 -12.56
CA HIS A 4 -19.05 -22.90 -11.14
C HIS A 4 -19.48 -21.42 -11.00
N GLN A 5 -20.77 -21.16 -11.16
CA GLN A 5 -21.38 -19.83 -11.00
C GLN A 5 -21.18 -19.42 -9.54
N LYS A 6 -20.14 -18.62 -9.27
CA LYS A 6 -19.84 -18.09 -7.93
C LYS A 6 -21.07 -17.36 -7.43
N ASN A 7 -21.59 -17.82 -6.29
CA ASN A 7 -22.78 -17.28 -5.68
C ASN A 7 -22.58 -15.76 -5.45
N PRO A 8 -23.47 -14.89 -5.94
CA PRO A 8 -23.34 -13.43 -5.79
C PRO A 8 -23.26 -12.98 -4.33
N TYR A 9 -23.77 -13.77 -3.38
CA TYR A 9 -23.65 -13.50 -1.96
C TYR A 9 -22.21 -13.66 -1.43
N ASP A 10 -21.43 -14.61 -1.97
CA ASP A 10 -20.03 -14.82 -1.58
C ASP A 10 -19.13 -13.65 -2.03
N MET A 11 -19.46 -13.03 -3.16
CA MET A 11 -18.73 -11.86 -3.68
C MET A 11 -18.95 -10.60 -2.82
N LEU A 12 -20.16 -10.44 -2.25
CA LEU A 12 -20.52 -9.32 -1.39
C LEU A 12 -19.85 -9.39 -0.02
N HIS A 13 -19.69 -10.59 0.53
CA HIS A 13 -18.99 -10.80 1.80
C HIS A 13 -17.47 -10.60 1.67
N GLY A 14 -16.86 -11.15 0.61
CA GLY A 14 -15.41 -10.99 0.37
C GLY A 14 -14.99 -9.51 0.24
N ASN A 15 -15.78 -8.70 -0.46
CA ASN A 15 -15.45 -7.28 -0.69
C ASN A 15 -15.52 -6.43 0.61
N ARG A 16 -16.44 -6.77 1.54
CA ARG A 16 -16.55 -6.06 2.83
C ARG A 16 -15.37 -6.35 3.75
N GLU A 17 -14.93 -7.60 3.81
CA GLU A 17 -13.76 -7.97 4.61
C GLU A 17 -12.48 -7.36 4.03
N GLN A 18 -12.36 -7.34 2.71
CA GLN A 18 -11.22 -6.73 2.02
C GLN A 18 -11.15 -5.22 2.27
N ARG A 19 -12.29 -4.51 2.17
CA ARG A 19 -12.39 -3.10 2.56
C ARG A 19 -12.05 -2.86 4.03
N ARG A 20 -12.55 -3.72 4.93
CA ARG A 20 -12.27 -3.58 6.37
C ARG A 20 -10.80 -3.77 6.68
N ARG A 21 -10.13 -4.74 6.06
CA ARG A 21 -8.67 -4.91 6.16
C ARG A 21 -7.95 -3.69 5.61
N GLN A 22 -8.33 -3.19 4.43
CA GLN A 22 -7.71 -2.01 3.84
C GLN A 22 -7.85 -0.76 4.74
N MET A 23 -9.02 -0.56 5.36
CA MET A 23 -9.24 0.52 6.34
C MET A 23 -8.35 0.36 7.59
N TRP A 24 -8.19 -0.86 8.10
CA TRP A 24 -7.25 -1.14 9.19
C TRP A 24 -5.81 -0.82 8.81
N GLY A 25 -5.42 -1.14 7.57
CA GLY A 25 -4.10 -0.79 7.03
C GLY A 25 -3.87 0.71 6.98
N VAL A 26 -4.83 1.45 6.42
CA VAL A 26 -4.78 2.91 6.37
C VAL A 26 -4.66 3.50 7.78
N ALA A 27 -5.45 3.02 8.74
CA ALA A 27 -5.41 3.48 10.12
C ALA A 27 -4.04 3.19 10.78
N LEU A 28 -3.49 1.98 10.60
CA LEU A 28 -2.16 1.62 11.09
C LEU A 28 -1.07 2.49 10.46
N GLY A 29 -1.14 2.70 9.15
CA GLY A 29 -0.20 3.54 8.42
C GLY A 29 -0.23 5.00 8.87
N LEU A 30 -1.41 5.55 9.15
CA LEU A 30 -1.57 6.89 9.72
C LEU A 30 -0.94 6.99 11.11
N VAL A 31 -1.19 6.01 11.99
CA VAL A 31 -0.62 5.99 13.35
C VAL A 31 0.91 5.92 13.29
N ILE A 32 1.46 5.07 12.42
CA ILE A 32 2.91 4.95 12.23
C ILE A 32 3.51 6.25 11.70
N ALA A 33 2.90 6.86 10.69
CA ALA A 33 3.38 8.14 10.16
C ALA A 33 3.28 9.27 11.20
N TRP A 34 2.25 9.25 12.04
CA TRP A 34 2.10 10.24 13.11
C TRP A 34 3.18 10.07 14.19
N ILE A 35 3.44 8.84 14.63
CA ILE A 35 4.53 8.52 15.56
C ILE A 35 5.88 8.89 14.94
N ALA A 36 6.10 8.55 13.66
CA ALA A 36 7.34 8.87 12.96
C ALA A 36 7.55 10.39 12.83
N GLY A 37 6.51 11.16 12.50
CA GLY A 37 6.58 12.62 12.44
C GLY A 37 6.84 13.27 13.80
N ALA A 38 6.31 12.68 14.89
CA ALA A 38 6.56 13.16 16.24
C ALA A 38 7.96 12.78 16.76
N ALA A 39 8.46 11.58 16.43
CA ALA A 39 9.78 11.11 16.83
C ALA A 39 10.92 11.74 16.02
N LEU A 40 10.64 12.11 14.76
CA LEU A 40 11.61 12.69 13.82
C LEU A 40 11.03 14.01 13.26
N PRO A 41 11.16 15.13 13.99
CA PRO A 41 10.58 16.41 13.58
C PRO A 41 11.14 16.93 12.24
N ALA A 42 12.32 16.46 11.82
CA ALA A 42 12.89 16.76 10.50
C ALA A 42 12.05 16.24 9.32
N LEU A 43 11.17 15.24 9.52
CA LEU A 43 10.26 14.73 8.49
C LEU A 43 9.16 15.74 8.13
N PRO A 44 8.29 16.18 9.07
CA PRO A 44 7.25 17.14 8.78
C PRO A 44 7.80 18.51 8.36
N GLU A 45 9.02 18.89 8.77
CA GLU A 45 9.68 20.11 8.28
C GLU A 45 10.00 20.06 6.77
N ARG A 46 10.31 18.88 6.21
CA ARG A 46 10.65 18.73 4.80
C ARG A 46 9.46 18.52 3.88
N ILE A 47 8.51 17.68 4.29
CA ILE A 47 7.41 17.24 3.42
C ILE A 47 6.02 17.71 3.88
N SER A 48 5.92 18.39 5.03
CA SER A 48 4.67 18.78 5.71
C SER A 48 3.88 17.61 6.32
N TRP A 49 3.19 17.89 7.43
CA TRP A 49 2.36 16.92 8.15
C TRP A 49 1.27 16.24 7.30
N PRO A 50 0.49 16.97 6.46
CA PRO A 50 -0.54 16.36 5.63
C PRO A 50 0.04 15.32 4.66
N THR A 51 1.17 15.63 4.04
CA THR A 51 1.86 14.73 3.10
C THR A 51 2.40 13.50 3.83
N LEU A 52 3.01 13.66 5.01
CA LEU A 52 3.51 12.54 5.81
C LEU A 52 2.39 11.56 6.17
N LEU A 53 1.24 12.09 6.60
CA LEU A 53 0.07 11.27 6.93
C LEU A 53 -0.54 10.62 5.68
N LEU A 54 -0.57 11.31 4.54
CA LEU A 54 -1.03 10.74 3.28
C LEU A 54 -0.15 9.56 2.84
N TRP A 55 1.18 9.70 2.94
CA TRP A 55 2.12 8.63 2.66
C TRP A 55 1.97 7.47 3.65
N GLY A 56 1.80 7.76 4.94
CA GLY A 56 1.49 6.76 5.95
C GLY A 56 0.23 5.96 5.61
N ALA A 57 -0.87 6.66 5.34
CA ALA A 57 -2.14 6.08 4.91
C ALA A 57 -1.99 5.22 3.66
N ALA A 58 -1.27 5.73 2.64
CA ALA A 58 -1.05 5.02 1.40
C ALA A 58 -0.22 3.74 1.62
N ILE A 59 0.88 3.81 2.36
CA ILE A 59 1.73 2.66 2.69
C ILE A 59 0.95 1.64 3.52
N GLY A 60 0.24 2.08 4.55
CA GLY A 60 -0.55 1.18 5.40
C GLY A 60 -1.72 0.52 4.65
N GLY A 61 -2.46 1.28 3.84
CA GLY A 61 -3.56 0.77 3.03
C GLY A 61 -3.10 -0.19 1.93
N SER A 62 -1.89 0.00 1.42
CA SER A 62 -1.29 -0.86 0.40
C SER A 62 -0.53 -2.06 0.98
N ALA A 63 -0.01 -1.99 2.21
CA ALA A 63 0.63 -3.11 2.90
C ALA A 63 -0.32 -4.32 3.06
N LEU A 64 -1.62 -4.07 3.19
CA LEU A 64 -2.65 -5.12 3.21
C LEU A 64 -3.13 -5.53 1.82
N ALA A 65 -2.68 -4.86 0.77
CA ALA A 65 -2.88 -5.19 -0.63
C ALA A 65 -1.68 -5.99 -1.18
N TRP A 66 -1.24 -7.02 -0.45
CA TRP A 66 -0.09 -7.87 -0.78
C TRP A 66 -0.14 -8.40 -2.23
N GLN A 67 -1.33 -8.80 -2.67
CA GLN A 67 -1.58 -9.27 -4.04
C GLN A 67 -1.49 -8.16 -5.08
N SER A 68 -1.86 -6.93 -4.74
CA SER A 68 -1.82 -5.79 -5.67
C SER A 68 -0.38 -5.37 -5.97
N PHE A 69 0.52 -5.44 -4.99
CA PHE A 69 1.95 -5.19 -5.22
C PHE A 69 2.62 -6.30 -6.02
N GLU A 70 2.26 -7.55 -5.76
CA GLU A 70 2.72 -8.68 -6.57
C GLU A 70 2.25 -8.56 -8.03
N GLN A 71 0.98 -8.18 -8.24
CA GLN A 71 0.44 -7.92 -9.59
C GLN A 71 1.10 -6.73 -10.27
N ALA A 72 1.32 -5.63 -9.55
CA ALA A 72 2.02 -4.46 -10.08
C ALA A 72 3.46 -4.84 -10.50
N GLY A 73 4.19 -5.53 -9.63
CA GLY A 73 5.52 -6.04 -9.95
C GLY A 73 5.54 -7.02 -11.10
N HIS A 74 4.56 -7.93 -11.18
CA HIS A 74 4.42 -8.86 -12.30
C HIS A 74 4.14 -8.12 -13.61
N ALA A 75 3.35 -7.05 -13.60
CA ALA A 75 3.11 -6.23 -14.79
C ALA A 75 4.40 -5.56 -15.28
N LEU A 76 5.30 -5.20 -14.38
CA LEU A 76 6.59 -4.57 -14.67
C LEU A 76 7.68 -5.56 -15.10
N THR A 77 7.77 -6.72 -14.47
CA THR A 77 8.85 -7.69 -14.73
C THR A 77 8.45 -8.80 -15.69
N ARG A 78 7.14 -9.08 -15.83
CA ARG A 78 6.58 -10.29 -16.45
C ARG A 78 7.20 -11.60 -15.92
N SER A 79 7.75 -11.60 -14.71
CA SER A 79 8.37 -12.77 -14.11
C SER A 79 7.41 -13.45 -13.13
N ASP A 80 7.43 -14.78 -13.05
CA ASP A 80 6.68 -15.54 -12.03
C ASP A 80 7.29 -15.42 -10.61
N ASN A 81 8.35 -14.63 -10.46
CA ASN A 81 9.10 -14.58 -9.22
C ASN A 81 8.45 -13.63 -8.20
N ARG A 82 7.57 -14.22 -7.37
CA ARG A 82 6.77 -13.55 -6.33
C ARG A 82 7.53 -12.52 -5.49
N ARG A 83 8.72 -12.88 -5.00
CA ARG A 83 9.53 -12.02 -4.13
C ARG A 83 10.04 -10.78 -4.86
N LEU A 84 10.43 -10.95 -6.12
CA LEU A 84 10.99 -9.89 -6.96
C LEU A 84 9.88 -8.92 -7.40
N ASN A 85 8.71 -9.45 -7.75
CA ASN A 85 7.54 -8.64 -8.08
C ASN A 85 7.06 -7.82 -6.88
N PHE A 86 6.98 -8.43 -5.70
CA PHE A 86 6.64 -7.70 -4.48
C PHE A 86 7.67 -6.59 -4.18
N ALA A 87 8.96 -6.90 -4.25
CA ALA A 87 10.02 -5.93 -3.98
C ALA A 87 9.96 -4.73 -4.93
N LEU A 88 9.66 -4.94 -6.21
CA LEU A 88 9.51 -3.85 -7.19
C LEU A 88 8.19 -3.10 -7.02
N GLY A 89 7.07 -3.80 -6.84
CA GLY A 89 5.77 -3.19 -6.60
C GLY A 89 5.77 -2.31 -5.35
N PHE A 90 6.41 -2.79 -4.28
CA PHE A 90 6.59 -2.04 -3.04
C PHE A 90 7.69 -0.98 -3.15
N GLY A 91 8.74 -1.22 -3.93
CA GLY A 91 9.86 -0.29 -4.12
C GLY A 91 9.47 0.99 -4.85
N ILE A 92 8.49 0.95 -5.76
CA ILE A 92 8.03 2.12 -6.53
C ILE A 92 7.53 3.27 -5.65
N PRO A 93 6.60 3.07 -4.69
CA PRO A 93 6.16 4.17 -3.82
C PRO A 93 7.29 4.74 -2.97
N PHE A 94 8.25 3.92 -2.52
CA PHE A 94 9.44 4.41 -1.80
C PHE A 94 10.40 5.17 -2.70
N ALA A 95 10.62 4.72 -3.94
CA ALA A 95 11.43 5.42 -4.93
C ALA A 95 10.81 6.78 -5.29
N LEU A 96 9.48 6.85 -5.41
CA LEU A 96 8.76 8.11 -5.62
C LEU A 96 8.94 9.06 -4.43
N LEU A 97 8.79 8.56 -3.20
CA LEU A 97 9.05 9.31 -1.98
C LEU A 97 10.47 9.87 -1.96
N ALA A 98 11.46 9.03 -2.25
CA ALA A 98 12.87 9.43 -2.29
C ALA A 98 13.12 10.49 -3.37
N LEU A 99 12.51 10.33 -4.55
CA LEU A 99 12.61 11.30 -5.65
C LEU A 99 12.02 12.66 -5.25
N ILE A 100 10.84 12.68 -4.64
CA ILE A 100 10.20 13.91 -4.14
C ILE A 100 11.07 14.57 -3.08
N THR A 101 11.63 13.79 -2.15
CA THR A 101 12.50 14.29 -1.08
C THR A 101 13.86 14.79 -1.59
N PHE A 102 14.28 14.38 -2.79
CA PHE A 102 15.55 14.81 -3.38
C PHE A 102 15.37 15.99 -4.35
N LEU A 103 14.20 16.13 -4.95
CA LEU A 103 13.84 17.25 -5.85
C LEU A 103 13.39 18.51 -5.11
N PHE A 104 12.97 18.38 -3.85
CA PHE A 104 12.49 19.47 -2.98
C PHE A 104 13.25 19.46 -1.65
#